data_AF-A0A3A5H8R5-F1
#
_entry.id   AF-A0A3A5H8R5-F1
#
_cell.length_a   1.000
_cell.length_b   1.000
_cell.length_c   1.000
_cell.angle_alpha   90.00
_cell.angle_beta   90.00
_cell.angle_gamma   90.00
#
_symmetry.space_group_name_H-M   'P 1'
#
loop_
_entity.id
_entity.type
_entity.pdbx_description
1 polymer ?
#
loop_
_entity_poly.entity_id
_entity_poly.type
_entity_poly.pdbx_seq_one_letter_code
_entity_poly.pdbx_strand_id
1 'polypeptide(L)'
;MTPAPPLVERLELPARGLTRDVVLRAFDTLRRRLAIRSTGTEGAAVGFVDLDLEVLPAEMTGHVVVRATALETGEHWQRVRYEAALQESPEVVIDGLVVEHTFGRAIGQTVALSPSPVDLPAPSLPMVDRVA
;
A
#
# COMPACT_ATOMS: atom_id res chain seq x y z
N MET A 1 14.46 -8.99 -25.43
CA MET A 1 13.53 -8.14 -24.67
C MET A 1 14.09 -7.97 -23.28
N THR A 2 14.51 -6.76 -22.90
CA THR A 2 14.92 -6.46 -21.53
C THR A 2 13.66 -6.33 -20.68
N PRO A 3 13.51 -7.04 -19.55
CA PRO A 3 12.38 -6.84 -18.67
C PRO A 3 12.35 -5.38 -18.21
N ALA A 4 11.16 -4.77 -18.18
CA ALA A 4 11.02 -3.44 -17.60
C ALA A 4 11.47 -3.48 -16.12
N PRO A 5 12.13 -2.42 -15.62
CA PRO A 5 12.50 -2.36 -14.22
C PRO A 5 11.26 -2.49 -13.33
N PRO A 6 11.37 -3.12 -12.15
CA PRO A 6 10.24 -3.28 -11.24
C PRO A 6 9.67 -1.92 -10.86
N LEU A 7 8.34 -1.82 -10.80
CA LEU A 7 7.66 -0.61 -10.38
C LEU A 7 7.77 -0.49 -8.86
N VAL A 8 8.56 0.50 -8.40
CA VAL A 8 8.86 0.72 -6.98
C VAL A 8 8.48 2.13 -6.57
N GLU A 9 7.80 2.26 -5.43
CA GLU A 9 7.48 3.53 -4.77
C GLU A 9 7.99 3.50 -3.32
N ARG A 10 8.36 4.68 -2.80
CA ARG A 10 8.87 4.81 -1.43
C ARG A 10 8.32 6.02 -0.70
N LEU A 11 8.22 5.92 0.63
CA LEU A 11 7.85 7.01 1.53
C LEU A 11 8.75 6.97 2.76
N GLU A 12 9.24 8.14 3.18
CA GLU A 12 10.01 8.29 4.41
C GLU A 12 9.13 8.92 5.49
N LEU A 13 9.16 8.34 6.69
CA LEU A 13 8.38 8.76 7.84
C LEU A 13 9.31 9.00 9.03
N PRO A 14 9.04 9.98 9.90
CA PRO A 14 9.76 10.05 11.17
C PRO A 14 9.45 8.81 12.02
N ALA A 15 10.47 8.23 12.68
CA ALA A 15 10.26 7.11 13.61
C ALA A 15 9.49 7.57 14.88
N ARG A 16 9.66 8.84 15.26
CA ARG A 16 8.99 9.43 16.43
C ARG A 16 7.47 9.43 16.24
N GLY A 17 6.76 8.80 17.18
CA GLY A 17 5.30 8.75 17.18
C GLY A 17 4.73 7.81 16.11
N LEU A 18 5.57 6.94 15.54
CA LEU A 18 5.12 5.96 14.55
C LEU A 18 4.24 4.91 15.24
N THR A 19 3.06 4.71 14.67
CA THR A 19 2.09 3.70 15.12
C THR A 19 1.78 2.76 13.97
N ARG A 20 1.22 1.59 14.29
CA ARG A 20 0.73 0.63 13.30
C ARG A 20 -0.15 1.30 12.24
N ASP A 21 -1.07 2.15 12.66
CA ASP A 21 -2.01 2.84 11.76
C ASP A 21 -1.32 3.81 10.80
N VAL A 22 -0.21 4.43 11.21
CA VAL A 22 0.57 5.31 10.35
C VAL A 22 1.26 4.49 9.26
N VAL A 23 1.83 3.32 9.61
CA VAL A 23 2.45 2.41 8.63
C VAL A 23 1.40 1.87 7.64
N LEU A 24 0.23 1.48 8.12
CA LEU A 24 -0.87 1.01 7.26
C LEU A 24 -1.36 2.11 6.30
N ARG A 25 -1.46 3.35 6.77
CA ARG A 25 -1.77 4.51 5.90
C ARG A 25 -0.68 4.78 4.87
N ALA A 26 0.59 4.55 5.22
CA ALA A 26 1.69 4.65 4.27
C ALA A 26 1.61 3.55 3.21
N PHE A 27 1.30 2.30 3.58
CA PHE A 27 1.05 1.22 2.62
C PHE A 27 -0.09 1.58 1.65
N ASP A 28 -1.23 2.08 2.12
CA ASP A 28 -2.34 2.49 1.24
C ASP A 28 -1.95 3.68 0.33
N THR A 29 -1.17 4.63 0.84
CA THR A 29 -0.67 5.76 0.04
C THR A 29 0.19 5.26 -1.12
N LEU A 30 1.15 4.37 -0.85
CA LEU A 30 2.01 3.79 -1.88
C LEU A 30 1.23 2.91 -2.85
N ARG A 31 0.25 2.16 -2.35
CA ARG A 31 -0.68 1.37 -3.18
C ARG A 31 -1.36 2.25 -4.23
N ARG A 32 -1.96 3.37 -3.83
CA ARG A 32 -2.64 4.31 -4.74
C ARG A 32 -1.70 4.86 -5.79
N ARG A 33 -0.48 5.26 -5.40
CA ARG A 33 0.54 5.76 -6.33
C ARG A 33 0.91 4.71 -7.37
N LEU A 34 1.16 3.46 -6.95
CA LEU A 34 1.44 2.35 -7.86
C LEU A 34 0.26 2.06 -8.79
N ALA A 35 -0.98 2.10 -8.28
CA ALA A 35 -2.18 1.87 -9.07
C ALA A 35 -2.35 2.93 -10.17
N ILE A 36 -2.21 4.22 -9.83
CA ILE A 36 -2.28 5.32 -10.79
C ILE A 36 -1.18 5.18 -11.83
N ARG A 37 0.04 4.82 -11.40
CA ARG A 37 1.18 4.72 -12.31
C ARG A 37 1.10 3.52 -13.26
N SER A 38 0.50 2.42 -12.82
CA SER A 38 0.33 1.22 -13.65
C SER A 38 -0.92 1.25 -14.53
N THR A 39 -2.03 1.81 -14.04
CA THR A 39 -3.35 1.73 -14.69
C THR A 39 -3.99 3.08 -15.03
N GLY A 40 -3.42 4.19 -14.57
CA GLY A 40 -4.02 5.52 -14.69
C GLY A 40 -5.15 5.80 -13.69
N THR A 41 -5.48 4.86 -12.79
CA THR A 41 -6.58 4.99 -11.83
C THR A 41 -6.17 4.58 -10.41
N GLU A 42 -6.87 5.05 -9.38
CA GLU A 42 -6.52 4.73 -7.97
C GLU A 42 -6.75 3.26 -7.60
N GLY A 43 -7.74 2.62 -8.22
CA GLY A 43 -8.20 1.26 -7.90
C GLY A 43 -8.71 1.08 -6.46
N ALA A 44 -9.51 0.04 -6.24
CA ALA A 44 -9.95 -0.38 -4.92
C ALA A 44 -8.92 -1.31 -4.27
N ALA A 45 -8.66 -1.10 -2.98
CA ALA A 45 -7.89 -2.03 -2.17
C ALA A 45 -8.72 -3.28 -1.85
N VAL A 46 -8.13 -4.46 -2.04
CA VAL A 46 -8.74 -5.74 -1.60
C VAL A 46 -8.34 -6.08 -0.16
N GLY A 47 -7.30 -5.42 0.37
CA GLY A 47 -6.74 -5.64 1.70
C GLY A 47 -5.31 -6.18 1.65
N PHE A 48 -4.79 -6.56 2.82
CA PHE A 48 -3.49 -7.20 2.97
C PHE A 48 -3.70 -8.67 3.31
N VAL A 49 -3.07 -9.56 2.54
CA VAL A 49 -3.18 -11.03 2.69
C VAL A 49 -2.17 -11.52 3.73
N ASP A 50 -0.95 -11.02 3.69
CA ASP A 50 0.17 -11.45 4.55
C ASP A 50 0.74 -10.26 5.34
N LEU A 51 -0.08 -9.64 6.19
CA LEU A 51 0.33 -8.49 7.00
C LEU A 51 1.06 -8.95 8.28
N ASP A 52 2.35 -8.65 8.35
CA ASP A 52 3.18 -8.80 9.53
C ASP A 52 3.75 -7.44 9.93
N LEU A 53 3.44 -6.99 11.15
CA LEU A 53 3.91 -5.72 11.68
C LEU A 53 4.33 -5.94 13.13
N GLU A 54 5.63 -5.87 13.37
CA GLU A 54 6.18 -5.89 14.71
C GLU A 54 5.90 -4.58 15.44
N VAL A 55 5.83 -4.66 16.76
CA VAL A 55 5.66 -3.48 17.60
C VAL A 55 6.99 -2.74 17.63
N LEU A 56 6.98 -1.50 17.14
CA LEU A 56 8.15 -0.64 17.24
C LEU A 56 8.39 -0.21 18.70
N PRO A 57 9.64 -0.23 19.18
CA PRO A 57 9.99 0.39 20.44
C PRO A 57 9.61 1.88 20.45
N ALA A 58 8.98 2.35 21.52
CA ALA A 58 8.51 3.74 21.64
C ALA A 58 9.66 4.77 21.61
N GLU A 59 10.89 4.32 21.84
CA GLU A 59 12.09 5.15 21.99
C GLU A 59 12.96 5.20 20.72
N MET A 60 12.46 4.71 19.58
CA MET A 60 13.23 4.73 18.34
C MET A 60 13.46 6.14 17.79
N THR A 61 14.71 6.43 17.45
CA THR A 61 15.15 7.64 16.75
C THR A 61 15.60 7.33 15.33
N GLY A 62 15.27 8.19 14.37
CA GLY A 62 15.59 7.99 12.96
C GLY A 62 14.36 8.15 12.07
N HIS A 63 14.39 7.53 10.89
CA HIS A 63 13.27 7.51 9.95
C HIS A 63 12.93 6.08 9.54
N VAL A 64 11.66 5.87 9.22
CA VAL A 64 11.16 4.64 8.64
C VAL A 64 11.01 4.83 7.15
N VAL A 65 11.60 3.92 6.39
CA VAL A 65 11.43 3.81 4.95
C VAL A 65 10.36 2.76 4.70
N VAL A 66 9.27 3.21 4.09
CA VAL A 66 8.20 2.35 3.61
C VAL A 66 8.39 2.18 2.10
N ARG A 67 8.48 0.93 1.64
CA ARG A 67 8.67 0.58 0.22
C ARG A 67 7.47 -0.21 -0.26
N ALA A 68 7.08 0.01 -1.50
CA ALA A 68 6.08 -0.77 -2.20
C ALA A 68 6.64 -1.20 -3.56
N THR A 69 6.59 -2.49 -3.83
CA THR A 69 7.13 -3.11 -5.05
C THR A 69 6.03 -3.91 -5.71
N ALA A 70 5.67 -3.56 -6.95
CA ALA A 70 4.77 -4.38 -7.74
C ALA A 70 5.43 -5.73 -8.04
N LEU A 71 4.80 -6.82 -7.60
CA LEU A 71 5.24 -8.18 -7.87
C LEU A 71 4.68 -8.69 -9.19
N GLU A 72 3.38 -8.44 -9.39
CA GLU A 72 2.62 -8.88 -10.56
C GLU A 72 1.59 -7.80 -10.92
N THR A 73 1.39 -7.59 -12.21
CA THR A 73 0.43 -6.64 -12.75
C THR A 73 -0.36 -7.29 -13.86
N GLY A 74 -1.68 -7.31 -13.72
CA GLY A 74 -2.62 -7.59 -14.80
C GLY A 74 -3.22 -6.31 -15.36
N GLU A 75 -4.12 -6.45 -16.33
CA GLU A 75 -4.80 -5.32 -16.99
C GLU A 75 -5.62 -4.46 -16.01
N HIS A 76 -6.21 -5.09 -15.00
CA HIS A 76 -7.09 -4.44 -14.02
C HIS A 76 -6.74 -4.77 -12.57
N TRP A 77 -5.56 -5.34 -12.30
CA TRP A 77 -5.17 -5.66 -10.93
C TRP A 77 -3.65 -5.60 -10.76
N GLN A 78 -3.20 -5.38 -9.53
CA GLN A 78 -1.79 -5.44 -9.16
C GLN A 78 -1.64 -6.12 -7.81
N ARG A 79 -0.60 -6.95 -7.69
CA ARG A 79 -0.13 -7.53 -6.43
C ARG A 79 1.15 -6.84 -6.02
N VAL A 80 1.19 -6.31 -4.80
CA VAL A 80 2.24 -5.43 -4.31
C VAL A 80 2.80 -5.97 -3.01
N ARG A 81 4.13 -6.02 -2.92
CA ARG A 81 4.84 -6.24 -1.66
C ARG A 81 5.12 -4.91 -1.00
N TYR A 82 4.87 -4.83 0.30
CA TYR A 82 5.19 -3.69 1.14
C TYR A 82 6.22 -4.10 2.18
N GLU A 83 7.16 -3.22 2.44
CA GLU A 83 8.17 -3.37 3.48
C GLU A 83 8.28 -2.06 4.26
N ALA A 84 8.34 -2.15 5.58
CA ALA A 84 8.63 -1.04 6.47
C ALA A 84 9.92 -1.37 7.22
N ALA A 85 10.93 -0.53 7.02
CA ALA A 85 12.23 -0.67 7.64
C ALA A 85 12.60 0.60 8.40
N LEU A 86 13.10 0.44 9.62
CA LEU A 86 13.76 1.52 10.32
C LEU A 86 15.14 1.68 9.73
N GLN A 87 15.46 2.91 9.37
CA GLN A 87 16.80 3.35 9.08
C GLN A 87 17.23 4.26 10.23
N GLU A 88 18.12 3.75 11.07
CA GLU A 88 18.73 4.57 12.10
C GLU A 88 19.56 5.67 11.43
N SER A 89 19.66 6.82 12.11
CA SER A 89 20.43 7.96 11.63
C SER A 89 21.82 7.50 11.15
N PRO A 90 22.39 8.05 10.06
CA PRO A 90 23.67 7.62 9.47
C PRO A 90 24.89 7.74 10.40
N GLU A 91 24.71 8.08 11.68
CA GLU A 91 25.75 8.02 12.70
C GLU A 91 26.05 6.58 13.16
N VAL A 92 25.13 5.62 12.94
CA VAL A 92 25.39 4.18 13.13
C VAL A 92 25.75 3.57 11.79
N VAL A 93 26.93 3.94 11.28
CA VAL A 93 27.58 3.25 10.17
C VAL A 93 28.51 2.21 10.77
N ILE A 94 28.08 0.95 10.76
CA ILE A 94 28.98 -0.18 11.03
C ILE A 94 29.63 -0.53 9.70
N ASP A 95 30.93 -0.30 9.56
CA ASP A 95 31.73 -0.65 8.37
C ASP A 95 31.21 -0.12 7.02
N GLY A 96 30.61 1.07 6.99
CA GLY A 96 30.06 1.66 5.76
C GLY A 96 28.66 1.16 5.39
N LEU A 97 28.06 0.26 6.18
CA LEU A 97 26.73 -0.28 5.94
C LEU A 97 25.68 0.49 6.74
N VAL A 98 24.66 0.99 6.03
CA VAL A 98 23.44 1.46 6.68
C VAL A 98 22.70 0.25 7.23
N VAL A 99 22.51 0.20 8.54
CA VAL A 99 21.73 -0.87 9.18
C VAL A 99 20.25 -0.57 8.94
N GLU A 100 19.59 -1.41 8.14
CA GLU A 100 18.13 -1.39 7.97
C GLU A 100 17.50 -2.53 8.78
N HIS A 101 16.60 -2.17 9.71
CA HIS A 101 15.83 -3.16 10.46
C HIS A 101 14.41 -3.23 9.91
N THR A 102 14.09 -4.29 9.17
CA THR A 102 12.73 -4.51 8.66
C THR A 102 11.85 -5.01 9.79
N PHE A 103 10.83 -4.24 10.15
CA PHE A 103 9.88 -4.56 11.22
C PHE A 103 8.46 -4.78 10.68
N GLY A 104 8.25 -4.57 9.38
CA GLY A 104 6.94 -4.67 8.77
C GLY A 104 6.98 -5.19 7.34
N ARG A 105 6.07 -6.11 7.03
CA ARG A 105 5.88 -6.68 5.69
C ARG A 105 4.40 -6.85 5.41
N ALA A 106 4.01 -6.61 4.17
CA ALA A 106 2.67 -6.96 3.72
C ALA A 106 2.66 -7.39 2.26
N ILE A 107 1.74 -8.27 1.91
CA ILE A 107 1.31 -8.44 0.52
C ILE A 107 -0.10 -7.87 0.39
N GLY A 108 -0.27 -6.89 -0.48
CA GLY A 108 -1.57 -6.31 -0.78
C GLY A 108 -1.94 -6.49 -2.25
N GLN A 109 -3.25 -6.38 -2.52
CA GLN A 109 -3.78 -6.41 -3.87
C GLN A 109 -4.65 -5.18 -4.12
N THR A 110 -4.50 -4.60 -5.31
CA THR A 110 -5.38 -3.54 -5.81
C THR A 110 -6.06 -4.02 -7.07
N VAL A 111 -7.31 -3.65 -7.25
CA VAL A 111 -8.06 -3.87 -8.49
C VAL A 111 -8.44 -2.50 -9.04
N ALA A 112 -8.08 -2.21 -10.28
CA ALA A 112 -8.57 -1.03 -10.98
C ALA A 112 -10.09 -1.15 -11.09
N LEU A 113 -10.80 -0.13 -10.60
CA LEU A 113 -12.23 -0.03 -10.87
C LEU A 113 -12.36 0.45 -12.31
N SER A 114 -12.85 -0.40 -13.21
CA SER A 114 -13.13 0.03 -14.58
C SER A 114 -14.00 1.29 -14.55
N PRO A 115 -13.63 2.37 -15.25
CA PRO A 115 -14.46 3.56 -15.39
C PRO A 115 -15.58 3.28 -16.40
N SER A 116 -16.41 2.27 -16.15
CA SER A 116 -17.64 2.08 -16.90
C SER A 116 -18.78 2.41 -15.93
N PRO A 117 -19.47 3.55 -16.09
CA PRO A 117 -20.77 3.69 -15.49
C PRO A 117 -21.64 2.66 -16.20
N VAL A 118 -21.83 1.50 -15.58
CA VAL A 118 -22.98 0.69 -15.93
C VAL A 118 -24.15 1.53 -15.46
N ASP A 119 -24.83 2.15 -16.44
CA ASP A 119 -26.09 2.84 -16.26
C ASP A 119 -27.12 1.76 -15.88
N LEU A 120 -27.03 1.29 -14.64
CA LEU A 120 -27.96 0.31 -14.10
C LEU A 120 -29.27 1.08 -13.87
N PRO A 121 -30.37 0.73 -14.56
CA PRO A 121 -31.64 1.34 -14.26
C PRO A 121 -31.94 1.12 -12.78
N ALA A 122 -32.33 2.19 -12.08
CA ALA A 122 -32.69 2.11 -10.68
C ALA A 122 -33.71 0.96 -10.49
N PRO A 123 -33.53 0.07 -9.50
CA PRO A 123 -34.46 -1.01 -9.25
C PRO A 123 -35.84 -0.41 -8.99
N SER A 124 -36.78 -0.67 -9.89
CA SER A 124 -38.17 -0.25 -9.73
C SER A 124 -38.80 -1.14 -8.67
N LEU A 125 -38.97 -0.61 -7.46
CA LEU A 125 -39.77 -1.28 -6.44
C LEU A 125 -41.24 -1.30 -6.92
N PRO A 126 -41.91 -2.46 -6.99
CA PRO A 126 -43.34 -2.47 -7.25
C PRO A 126 -44.02 -1.70 -6.12
N MET A 127 -44.75 -0.64 -6.51
CA MET A 127 -45.56 0.15 -5.61
C MET A 127 -46.63 -0.78 -5.03
N VAL A 128 -46.49 -1.16 -3.76
CA VAL A 128 -47.53 -1.91 -3.07
C VAL A 128 -48.66 -0.94 -2.77
N ASP A 129 -49.73 -1.01 -3.55
CA ASP A 129 -50.98 -0.31 -3.26
C ASP A 129 -51.44 -0.74 -1.86
N ARG A 130 -51.38 0.20 -0.91
CA ARG A 130 -52.06 0.03 0.38
C ARG A 130 -53.55 0.10 0.09
N VAL A 131 -54.19 -1.07 0.03
CA VAL A 131 -55.65 -1.19 0.10
C VAL A 131 -56.10 -0.59 1.44
N ALA A 132 -57.04 0.34 1.33
CA ALA A 132 -57.66 1.10 2.43
C ALA A 132 -58.49 0.23 3.38
#